data_AF-A0A8T4LJP0-F1
#
_entry.id   AF-A0A8T4LJP0-F1
#
_cell.length_a   1.000
_cell.length_b   1.000
_cell.length_c   1.000
_cell.angle_alpha   90.00
_cell.angle_beta   90.00
_cell.angle_gamma   90.00
#
_symmetry.space_group_name_H-M   'P 1'
#
loop_
_entity.id
_entity.type
_entity.pdbx_description
1 polymer ?
#
loop_
_entity_poly.entity_id
_entity_poly.type
_entity_poly.pdbx_seq_one_letter_code
_entity_poly.pdbx_strand_id
1 'polypeptide(L)'
;MNKKGDVSAAQIITIILVIIGFAIVALWFYLVNFGGYTDKDICKLSVLTRATSPGVAQSLVPLKCKAQKICITETSKKDSCKGVNEFAGEEDIVYVNLKGNVEDKREIIESTNADAMYDCWSRMGEGKLDLFGSLEKNLGFGSVTSSCVVCSRVVIDKSVGDDVLYTTDKDGKKVSAIDVKDYMKSQQIPGQSLTYLQALTDKGVNAYSNPAPESPDAENKGEIQVSGTNQLAYVFMQIKSDSVGDVLTNQLYAGGTIAGAVLLSPAKNILAFIGGKFVLIGTAVIAATTASVGTINALEGQKVAGAYCGKFTSSKEKAEEGCSIVQGMMYDAEILNKLCVTKEGEL
;
A
#
# COMPACT_ATOMS: atom_id res chain seq x y z
N MET A 1 -60.55 36.06 -21.42
CA MET A 1 -59.74 37.09 -20.72
C MET A 1 -58.27 36.82 -21.02
N ASN A 2 -57.71 37.44 -22.07
CA ASN A 2 -56.31 37.29 -22.47
C ASN A 2 -55.49 38.40 -21.80
N LYS A 3 -54.98 38.14 -20.58
CA LYS A 3 -53.95 39.00 -19.99
C LYS A 3 -52.63 38.67 -20.68
N LYS A 4 -52.23 39.49 -21.65
CA LYS A 4 -50.86 39.47 -22.18
C LYS A 4 -49.95 39.92 -21.03
N GLY A 5 -49.06 39.04 -20.59
CA GLY A 5 -48.07 39.36 -19.55
C GLY A 5 -47.15 40.45 -20.07
N ASP A 6 -47.15 41.59 -19.40
CA ASP A 6 -46.20 42.66 -19.64
C ASP A 6 -44.86 42.23 -19.03
N VAL A 7 -43.96 41.71 -19.85
CA VAL A 7 -42.61 41.40 -19.43
C VAL A 7 -41.90 42.74 -19.31
N SER A 8 -41.81 43.24 -18.08
CA SER A 8 -41.09 44.48 -17.78
C SER A 8 -39.68 44.39 -18.35
N ALA A 9 -39.27 45.42 -19.09
CA ALA A 9 -37.93 45.50 -19.70
C ALA A 9 -36.79 45.25 -18.68
N ALA A 10 -37.03 45.52 -17.39
CA ALA A 10 -36.12 45.19 -16.30
C ALA A 10 -35.81 43.69 -16.20
N GLN A 11 -36.81 42.81 -16.37
CA GLN A 11 -36.62 41.36 -16.29
C GLN A 11 -35.71 40.84 -17.42
N ILE A 12 -35.87 41.40 -18.62
CA ILE A 12 -35.05 41.03 -19.79
C ILE A 12 -33.57 41.39 -19.53
N ILE A 13 -33.32 42.60 -19.01
CA ILE A 13 -31.96 43.06 -18.69
C ILE A 13 -31.32 42.18 -17.62
N THR A 14 -32.06 41.85 -16.56
CA THR A 14 -31.56 40.96 -15.49
C THR A 14 -31.18 39.57 -16.03
N ILE A 15 -32.02 38.99 -16.90
CA ILE A 15 -31.74 37.68 -17.49
C ILE A 15 -30.46 37.72 -18.33
N ILE A 16 -30.27 38.77 -19.15
CA ILE A 16 -29.05 38.92 -19.98
C ILE A 16 -27.81 39.02 -19.09
N LEU A 17 -27.86 39.80 -18.02
CA LEU A 17 -26.72 39.93 -17.09
C LEU A 17 -26.39 38.61 -16.39
N VAL A 18 -27.40 37.82 -16.01
CA VAL A 18 -27.19 36.49 -15.41
C VAL A 18 -26.54 35.53 -16.41
N ILE A 19 -26.99 35.52 -17.66
CA ILE A 19 -26.42 34.65 -18.71
C ILE A 19 -24.97 35.04 -19.00
N ILE A 20 -24.68 36.34 -19.13
CA ILE A 20 -23.30 36.83 -19.35
C ILE A 20 -22.42 36.48 -18.14
N GLY A 21 -22.92 36.68 -16.92
CA GLY A 21 -22.19 36.32 -15.70
C GLY A 21 -21.87 34.82 -15.63
N PHE A 22 -22.85 33.96 -15.92
CA PHE A 22 -22.64 32.53 -15.98
C PHE A 22 -21.65 32.14 -17.08
N ALA A 23 -21.73 32.75 -18.27
CA ALA A 23 -20.82 32.49 -19.37
C ALA A 23 -19.37 32.88 -19.03
N ILE A 24 -19.16 34.01 -18.34
CA ILE A 24 -17.83 34.42 -17.87
C ILE A 24 -17.26 33.41 -16.87
N VAL A 25 -18.08 32.97 -15.91
CA VAL A 25 -17.67 31.96 -14.92
C VAL A 25 -17.36 30.62 -15.59
N ALA A 26 -18.22 30.15 -16.50
CA ALA A 26 -18.00 28.92 -17.25
C ALA A 26 -16.75 28.98 -18.13
N LEU A 27 -16.51 30.12 -18.80
CA LEU A 27 -15.29 30.36 -19.57
C LEU A 27 -14.05 30.35 -18.66
N TRP A 28 -14.14 30.94 -17.46
CA TRP A 28 -13.06 30.89 -16.49
C TRP A 28 -12.78 29.45 -16.05
N PHE A 29 -13.80 28.64 -15.74
CA PHE A 29 -13.64 27.20 -15.44
C PHE A 29 -13.06 26.40 -16.61
N TYR A 30 -13.36 26.80 -17.86
CA TYR A 30 -12.79 26.16 -19.04
C TYR A 30 -11.32 26.55 -19.26
N LEU A 31 -10.95 27.81 -19.00
CA LEU A 31 -9.59 28.33 -19.17
C LEU A 31 -8.66 27.93 -18.02
N VAL A 32 -9.19 27.80 -16.81
CA VAL A 32 -8.51 27.15 -15.69
C VAL A 32 -8.53 25.66 -16.00
N ASN A 33 -7.59 25.26 -16.84
CA ASN A 33 -7.34 23.87 -17.16
C ASN A 33 -6.92 23.20 -15.84
N PHE A 34 -7.90 22.66 -15.10
CA PHE A 34 -7.65 21.84 -13.94
C PHE A 34 -6.81 20.69 -14.46
N GLY A 35 -5.49 20.80 -14.30
CA GLY A 35 -4.55 19.78 -14.74
C GLY A 35 -5.13 18.44 -14.32
N GLY A 36 -5.34 17.55 -15.29
CA GLY A 36 -6.13 16.35 -15.08
C GLY A 36 -5.70 15.66 -13.80
N TYR A 37 -6.64 15.38 -12.91
CA TYR A 37 -6.35 14.67 -11.67
C TYR A 37 -5.64 13.37 -12.02
N THR A 38 -4.49 13.14 -11.39
CA THR A 38 -3.81 11.85 -11.57
C THR A 38 -4.58 10.77 -10.81
N ASP A 39 -4.43 9.50 -11.20
CA ASP A 39 -5.01 8.38 -10.43
C ASP A 39 -4.56 8.40 -8.97
N LYS A 40 -3.36 8.94 -8.69
CA LYS A 40 -2.84 9.15 -7.34
C LYS A 40 -3.71 10.14 -6.56
N ASP A 41 -4.08 11.26 -7.17
CA ASP A 41 -4.90 12.30 -6.56
C ASP A 41 -6.34 11.83 -6.35
N ILE A 42 -6.90 11.09 -7.32
CA ILE A 42 -8.24 10.51 -7.23
C ILE A 42 -8.29 9.50 -6.08
N CYS A 43 -7.29 8.61 -5.98
CA CYS A 43 -7.17 7.67 -4.87
C CYS A 43 -7.12 8.41 -3.53
N LYS A 44 -6.20 9.37 -3.36
CA LYS A 44 -6.05 10.14 -2.12
C LYS A 44 -7.34 10.88 -1.74
N LEU A 45 -8.02 11.48 -2.71
CA LEU A 45 -9.29 12.17 -2.47
C LEU A 45 -10.40 11.20 -2.07
N SER A 46 -10.47 10.01 -2.69
CA SER A 46 -11.43 8.97 -2.33
C SER A 46 -11.18 8.43 -0.92
N VAL A 47 -9.92 8.23 -0.54
CA VAL A 47 -9.49 7.84 0.82
C VAL A 47 -9.94 8.88 1.84
N LEU A 48 -9.64 10.17 1.59
CA LEU A 48 -10.03 11.26 2.49
C LEU A 48 -11.55 11.40 2.59
N THR A 49 -12.26 11.34 1.47
CA THR A 49 -13.73 11.42 1.43
C THR A 49 -14.35 10.27 2.20
N ARG A 50 -13.83 9.05 2.02
CA ARG A 50 -14.29 7.88 2.77
C ARG A 50 -14.04 8.06 4.26
N ALA A 51 -12.82 8.40 4.68
CA ALA A 51 -12.45 8.59 6.08
C ALA A 51 -13.24 9.69 6.81
N THR A 52 -13.61 10.74 6.08
CA THR A 52 -14.37 11.88 6.62
C THR A 52 -15.89 11.71 6.51
N SER A 53 -16.36 10.71 5.76
CA SER A 53 -17.79 10.44 5.64
C SER A 53 -18.37 9.90 6.95
N PRO A 54 -19.61 10.29 7.34
CA PRO A 54 -20.29 9.75 8.50
C PRO A 54 -20.36 8.22 8.48
N GLY A 55 -20.27 7.56 9.64
CA GLY A 55 -19.99 6.12 9.73
C GLY A 55 -20.83 5.18 8.85
N VAL A 56 -22.12 5.47 8.63
CA VAL A 56 -22.98 4.67 7.73
C VAL A 56 -22.74 4.93 6.24
N ALA A 57 -22.27 6.13 5.90
CA ALA A 57 -21.94 6.52 4.53
C ALA A 57 -20.51 6.14 4.14
N GLN A 58 -19.62 5.90 5.11
CA GLN A 58 -18.22 5.53 4.88
C GLN A 58 -18.09 4.31 3.96
N SER A 59 -18.88 3.25 4.17
CA SER A 59 -18.84 2.07 3.30
C SER A 59 -19.49 2.26 1.92
N LEU A 60 -20.30 3.31 1.75
CA LEU A 60 -20.95 3.64 0.49
C LEU A 60 -20.05 4.46 -0.44
N VAL A 61 -18.95 5.02 0.08
CA VAL A 61 -17.97 5.75 -0.71
C VAL A 61 -16.95 4.75 -1.27
N PRO A 62 -16.99 4.43 -2.57
CA PRO A 62 -16.04 3.50 -3.16
C PRO A 62 -14.64 4.10 -3.13
N LEU A 63 -13.64 3.27 -2.80
CA LEU A 63 -12.25 3.66 -2.99
C LEU A 63 -11.92 3.62 -4.48
N LYS A 64 -11.48 4.75 -5.02
CA LYS A 64 -11.06 4.91 -6.42
C LYS A 64 -9.54 4.80 -6.54
N CYS A 65 -9.00 3.80 -5.85
CA CYS A 65 -7.57 3.51 -5.87
C CYS A 65 -7.29 2.43 -6.92
N LYS A 66 -6.69 2.85 -8.02
CA LYS A 66 -6.18 1.97 -9.06
C LYS A 66 -4.77 1.52 -8.71
N ALA A 67 -4.50 0.23 -8.77
CA ALA A 67 -3.16 -0.31 -8.52
C ALA A 67 -2.19 0.19 -9.60
N GLN A 68 -1.11 0.87 -9.19
CA GLN A 68 -0.09 1.34 -10.11
C GLN A 68 0.80 0.18 -10.57
N LYS A 69 0.90 -0.02 -11.88
CA LYS A 69 1.67 -1.12 -12.48
C LYS A 69 3.04 -0.59 -12.88
N ILE A 70 4.10 -1.08 -12.25
CA ILE A 70 5.46 -0.60 -12.45
C ILE A 70 6.30 -1.73 -13.06
N CYS A 71 6.90 -1.46 -14.21
CA CYS A 71 7.76 -2.36 -14.94
C CYS A 71 9.19 -1.82 -14.92
N ILE A 72 10.10 -2.50 -14.25
CA ILE A 72 11.52 -2.16 -14.23
C ILE A 72 12.23 -2.99 -15.31
N THR A 73 12.92 -2.34 -16.25
CA THR A 73 13.51 -3.01 -17.42
C THR A 73 14.79 -2.30 -17.88
N GLU A 74 15.72 -3.03 -18.49
CA GLU A 74 16.89 -2.43 -19.16
C GLU A 74 16.58 -2.00 -20.60
N THR A 75 15.48 -2.49 -21.17
CA THR A 75 15.15 -2.22 -22.56
C THR A 75 14.17 -1.05 -22.66
N SER A 76 14.37 -0.17 -23.63
CA SER A 76 13.44 0.93 -23.91
C SER A 76 12.15 0.46 -24.62
N LYS A 77 11.96 -0.85 -24.80
CA LYS A 77 10.82 -1.41 -25.54
C LYS A 77 9.61 -1.49 -24.63
N LYS A 78 8.48 -0.94 -25.08
CA LYS A 78 7.19 -1.02 -24.37
C LYS A 78 6.68 -2.46 -24.15
N ASP A 79 7.32 -3.47 -24.73
CA ASP A 79 6.87 -4.86 -24.65
C ASP A 79 7.67 -5.72 -23.66
N SER A 80 8.68 -5.17 -22.99
CA SER A 80 9.56 -5.93 -22.10
C SER A 80 8.80 -6.65 -20.98
N CYS A 81 7.92 -5.95 -20.25
CA CYS A 81 7.06 -6.59 -19.24
C CYS A 81 5.76 -7.20 -19.77
N LYS A 82 5.49 -7.17 -21.09
CA LYS A 82 4.28 -7.81 -21.66
C LYS A 82 4.45 -9.30 -21.91
N GLY A 83 5.69 -9.75 -22.11
CA GLY A 83 6.02 -11.16 -22.36
C GLY A 83 6.03 -12.02 -21.09
N VAL A 84 6.07 -11.39 -19.93
CA VAL A 84 5.70 -12.01 -18.66
C VAL A 84 4.19 -11.84 -18.59
N ASN A 85 3.42 -12.93 -18.44
CA ASN A 85 1.94 -12.92 -18.37
C ASN A 85 1.38 -12.16 -17.14
N GLU A 86 2.18 -11.29 -16.56
CA GLU A 86 2.02 -10.64 -15.28
C GLU A 86 1.13 -9.40 -15.39
N PHE A 87 1.17 -8.71 -16.54
CA PHE A 87 0.29 -7.57 -16.87
C PHE A 87 -0.43 -7.76 -18.21
N ALA A 88 -0.70 -9.00 -18.63
CA ALA A 88 -1.27 -9.27 -19.94
C ALA A 88 -2.65 -8.62 -20.09
N GLY A 89 -2.77 -7.67 -21.03
CA GLY A 89 -4.01 -6.94 -21.31
C GLY A 89 -4.27 -5.76 -20.37
N GLU A 90 -3.34 -5.43 -19.48
CA GLU A 90 -3.46 -4.30 -18.57
C GLU A 90 -2.89 -3.01 -19.21
N GLU A 91 -3.60 -1.90 -19.05
CA GLU A 91 -3.19 -0.56 -19.49
C GLU A 91 -2.46 0.20 -18.35
N ASP A 92 -1.89 1.36 -18.66
CA ASP A 92 -1.23 2.29 -17.71
C ASP A 92 0.00 1.75 -16.96
N ILE A 93 0.81 0.94 -17.65
CA ILE A 93 2.09 0.46 -17.12
C ILE A 93 3.12 1.60 -17.12
N VAL A 94 3.69 1.89 -15.95
CA VAL A 94 4.80 2.82 -15.78
C VAL A 94 6.11 2.06 -16.01
N TYR A 95 6.85 2.43 -17.05
CA TYR A 95 8.13 1.82 -17.37
C TYR A 95 9.28 2.59 -16.72
N VAL A 96 10.03 1.91 -15.88
CA VAL A 96 11.26 2.42 -15.26
C VAL A 96 12.45 1.81 -16.01
N ASN A 97 13.14 2.64 -16.76
CA ASN A 97 14.28 2.22 -17.57
C ASN A 97 15.57 2.31 -16.75
N LEU A 98 16.22 1.17 -16.56
CA LEU A 98 17.49 1.04 -15.88
C LEU A 98 18.63 1.56 -16.77
N LYS A 99 19.31 2.61 -16.31
CA LYS A 99 20.45 3.24 -16.99
C LYS A 99 21.62 3.35 -16.02
N GLY A 100 22.83 3.43 -16.57
CA GLY A 100 24.05 3.60 -15.79
C GLY A 100 24.79 2.29 -15.54
N ASN A 101 25.69 2.33 -14.57
CA ASN A 101 26.45 1.17 -14.10
C ASN A 101 25.57 0.26 -13.22
N VAL A 102 26.14 -0.83 -12.70
CA VAL A 102 25.40 -1.82 -11.91
C VAL A 102 24.83 -1.19 -10.64
N GLU A 103 25.59 -0.33 -9.98
CA GLU A 103 25.22 0.38 -8.76
C GLU A 103 24.06 1.36 -9.00
N ASP A 104 24.12 2.16 -10.08
CA ASP A 104 23.05 3.08 -10.48
C ASP A 104 21.74 2.33 -10.74
N LYS A 105 21.83 1.16 -11.40
CA LYS A 105 20.67 0.30 -11.67
C LYS A 105 20.04 -0.24 -10.40
N ARG A 106 20.87 -0.66 -9.42
CA ARG A 106 20.39 -1.11 -8.10
C ARG A 106 19.70 0.03 -7.36
N GLU A 107 20.29 1.22 -7.35
CA GLU A 107 19.70 2.40 -6.73
C GLU A 107 18.33 2.74 -7.34
N ILE A 108 18.17 2.62 -8.67
CA ILE A 108 16.88 2.83 -9.34
C ILE A 108 15.85 1.77 -8.90
N ILE A 109 16.25 0.51 -8.75
CA ILE A 109 15.34 -0.55 -8.26
C ILE A 109 14.93 -0.26 -6.82
N GLU A 110 15.88 0.06 -5.95
CA GLU A 110 15.63 0.32 -4.53
C GLU A 110 14.74 1.55 -4.32
N SER A 111 15.05 2.66 -5.00
CA SER A 111 14.24 3.88 -4.98
C SER A 111 12.83 3.65 -5.50
N THR A 112 12.66 2.92 -6.60
CA THR A 112 11.33 2.61 -7.16
C THR A 112 10.48 1.82 -6.17
N ASN A 113 11.07 0.86 -5.47
CA ASN A 113 10.41 0.05 -4.45
C ASN A 113 10.08 0.87 -3.20
N ALA A 114 11.01 1.70 -2.73
CA ALA A 114 10.80 2.63 -1.61
C ALA A 114 9.68 3.63 -1.89
N ASP A 115 9.67 4.23 -3.08
CA ASP A 115 8.63 5.14 -3.56
C ASP A 115 7.28 4.45 -3.65
N ALA A 116 7.21 3.26 -4.22
CA ALA A 116 5.97 2.49 -4.34
C ALA A 116 5.34 2.19 -2.97
N MET A 117 6.17 1.85 -1.98
CA MET A 117 5.73 1.61 -0.60
C MET A 117 5.28 2.90 0.09
N TYR A 118 6.08 3.97 0.00
CA TYR A 118 5.76 5.25 0.63
C TYR A 118 4.55 5.93 0.00
N ASP A 119 4.39 5.86 -1.31
CA ASP A 119 3.21 6.33 -2.01
C ASP A 119 1.97 5.58 -1.53
N CYS A 120 2.05 4.26 -1.35
CA CYS A 120 0.96 3.48 -0.80
C CYS A 120 0.58 3.97 0.61
N TRP A 121 1.57 4.13 1.49
CA TRP A 121 1.37 4.62 2.85
C TRP A 121 0.74 6.01 2.91
N SER A 122 1.32 6.96 2.20
CA SER A 122 0.94 8.37 2.24
C SER A 122 -0.43 8.61 1.60
N ARG A 123 -0.76 7.92 0.50
CA ARG A 123 -2.08 8.00 -0.13
C ARG A 123 -3.19 7.45 0.77
N MET A 124 -2.87 6.48 1.62
CA MET A 124 -3.79 5.90 2.59
C MET A 124 -3.86 6.69 3.91
N GLY A 125 -3.30 7.91 3.93
CA GLY A 125 -3.32 8.79 5.10
C GLY A 125 -2.41 8.33 6.23
N GLU A 126 -1.27 7.71 5.89
CA GLU A 126 -0.23 7.29 6.84
C GLU A 126 -0.78 6.34 7.92
N GLY A 127 -1.78 5.54 7.55
CA GLY A 127 -2.44 4.61 8.46
C GLY A 127 -3.31 5.24 9.54
N LYS A 128 -3.38 6.58 9.63
CA LYS A 128 -4.14 7.31 10.67
C LYS A 128 -5.62 7.43 10.35
N LEU A 129 -6.03 7.21 9.10
CA LEU A 129 -7.42 7.34 8.67
C LEU A 129 -8.18 6.04 8.86
N ASP A 130 -9.41 6.13 9.36
CA ASP A 130 -10.36 5.02 9.32
C ASP A 130 -10.87 4.89 7.88
N LEU A 131 -10.52 3.81 7.15
CA LEU A 131 -10.97 3.63 5.76
C LEU A 131 -12.12 2.64 5.66
N PHE A 132 -12.07 1.58 6.47
CA PHE A 132 -13.02 0.49 6.38
C PHE A 132 -13.97 0.60 7.55
N GLY A 133 -15.12 1.26 7.33
CA GLY A 133 -16.15 1.41 8.36
C GLY A 133 -16.50 0.09 9.03
N SER A 134 -17.10 0.15 10.22
CA SER A 134 -17.40 -1.00 11.08
C SER A 134 -18.60 -1.81 10.57
N LEU A 135 -18.68 -2.06 9.25
CA LEU A 135 -19.83 -2.66 8.56
C LEU A 135 -20.24 -3.99 9.21
N GLU A 136 -19.28 -4.72 9.75
CA GLU A 136 -19.49 -6.02 10.40
C GLU A 136 -20.12 -5.95 11.79
N LYS A 137 -19.94 -4.86 12.54
CA LYS A 137 -20.68 -4.69 13.81
C LYS A 137 -22.18 -4.69 13.59
N ASN A 138 -22.65 -4.29 12.40
CA ASN A 138 -24.06 -4.28 12.05
C ASN A 138 -24.60 -5.63 11.55
N LEU A 139 -23.72 -6.56 11.15
CA LEU A 139 -24.13 -7.87 10.60
C LEU A 139 -23.95 -9.03 11.59
N GLY A 140 -23.39 -8.79 12.78
CA GLY A 140 -23.34 -9.78 13.87
C GLY A 140 -22.31 -10.90 13.70
N PHE A 141 -21.45 -10.82 12.68
CA PHE A 141 -20.34 -11.75 12.48
C PHE A 141 -19.09 -11.19 13.18
N GLY A 142 -18.85 -11.64 14.41
CA GLY A 142 -17.75 -11.18 15.28
C GLY A 142 -16.33 -11.60 14.86
N SER A 143 -16.06 -11.75 13.56
CA SER A 143 -14.72 -12.07 13.05
C SER A 143 -13.99 -10.79 12.69
N VAL A 144 -12.75 -10.65 13.17
CA VAL A 144 -11.81 -9.60 12.72
C VAL A 144 -11.62 -9.76 11.21
N THR A 145 -12.07 -8.79 10.41
CA THR A 145 -11.75 -8.78 8.99
C THR A 145 -10.62 -7.81 8.69
N SER A 146 -9.68 -8.28 7.90
CA SER A 146 -8.66 -7.47 7.26
C SER A 146 -9.22 -7.00 5.93
N SER A 147 -9.32 -5.68 5.78
CA SER A 147 -9.56 -5.06 4.48
C SER A 147 -8.23 -4.55 3.94
N CYS A 148 -8.03 -4.73 2.63
CA CYS A 148 -6.80 -4.34 1.98
C CYS A 148 -7.04 -3.53 0.71
N VAL A 149 -6.04 -2.73 0.36
CA VAL A 149 -5.92 -2.08 -0.94
C VAL A 149 -4.53 -2.38 -1.51
N VAL A 150 -4.50 -2.90 -2.74
CA VAL A 150 -3.25 -3.07 -3.48
C VAL A 150 -2.92 -1.73 -4.14
N CYS A 151 -1.89 -1.05 -3.65
CA CYS A 151 -1.53 0.27 -4.14
C CYS A 151 -0.71 0.21 -5.43
N SER A 152 0.19 -0.77 -5.52
CA SER A 152 1.08 -0.94 -6.66
C SER A 152 1.55 -2.38 -6.82
N ARG A 153 1.89 -2.73 -8.05
CA ARG A 153 2.49 -4.00 -8.46
C ARG A 153 3.76 -3.67 -9.22
N VAL A 154 4.91 -4.11 -8.71
CA VAL A 154 6.24 -3.90 -9.28
C VAL A 154 6.74 -5.21 -9.88
N VAL A 155 7.18 -5.16 -11.12
CA VAL A 155 7.78 -6.28 -11.84
C VAL A 155 9.17 -5.91 -12.28
N ILE A 156 10.11 -6.82 -12.05
CA ILE A 156 11.45 -6.74 -12.62
C ILE A 156 11.48 -7.63 -13.86
N ASP A 157 11.68 -6.99 -15.01
CA ASP A 157 11.76 -7.67 -16.30
C ASP A 157 12.97 -8.61 -16.35
N LYS A 158 12.85 -9.68 -17.14
CA LYS A 158 13.92 -10.67 -17.32
C LYS A 158 15.16 -10.10 -18.03
N SER A 159 15.08 -8.90 -18.62
CA SER A 159 16.24 -8.22 -19.19
C SER A 159 17.21 -7.65 -18.15
N VAL A 160 16.79 -7.53 -16.89
CA VAL A 160 17.67 -7.06 -15.82
C VAL A 160 18.69 -8.15 -15.49
N GLY A 161 19.98 -7.80 -15.61
CA GLY A 161 21.08 -8.75 -15.44
C GLY A 161 21.16 -9.33 -14.03
N ASP A 162 21.58 -10.60 -13.94
CA ASP A 162 21.85 -11.28 -12.67
C ASP A 162 22.88 -10.53 -11.81
N ASP A 163 23.83 -9.85 -12.43
CA ASP A 163 24.84 -9.02 -11.75
C ASP A 163 24.25 -7.80 -11.05
N VAL A 164 23.13 -7.26 -11.54
CA VAL A 164 22.39 -6.18 -10.88
C VAL A 164 21.63 -6.73 -9.66
N LEU A 165 20.97 -7.87 -9.83
CA LEU A 165 20.03 -8.40 -8.85
C LEU A 165 20.70 -9.23 -7.75
N TYR A 166 21.86 -9.79 -8.04
CA TYR A 166 22.55 -10.72 -7.16
C TYR A 166 24.01 -10.33 -6.93
N THR A 167 24.47 -10.63 -5.73
CA THR A 167 25.89 -10.67 -5.39
C THR A 167 26.21 -12.04 -4.80
N THR A 168 27.48 -12.34 -4.63
CA THR A 168 27.95 -13.61 -4.07
C THR A 168 28.44 -13.35 -2.65
N ASP A 169 27.92 -14.10 -1.68
CA ASP A 169 28.43 -14.04 -0.30
C ASP A 169 29.81 -14.72 -0.15
N LYS A 170 30.32 -14.76 1.09
CA LYS A 170 31.64 -15.33 1.38
C LYS A 170 31.73 -16.84 1.09
N ASP A 171 30.59 -17.52 1.03
CA ASP A 171 30.49 -18.97 0.82
C ASP A 171 30.20 -19.32 -0.65
N GLY A 172 30.16 -18.32 -1.55
CA GLY A 172 29.89 -18.55 -2.96
C GLY A 172 28.39 -18.61 -3.30
N LYS A 173 27.49 -18.30 -2.37
CA LYS A 173 26.04 -18.38 -2.58
C LYS A 173 25.52 -17.05 -3.13
N LYS A 174 24.62 -17.12 -4.11
CA LYS A 174 23.89 -15.95 -4.62
C LYS A 174 22.96 -15.41 -3.54
N VAL A 175 23.13 -14.14 -3.20
CA VAL A 175 22.26 -13.38 -2.29
C VAL A 175 21.75 -12.13 -3.01
N SER A 176 20.63 -11.56 -2.54
CA SER A 176 20.11 -10.30 -3.08
C SER A 176 21.20 -9.23 -3.04
N ALA A 177 21.42 -8.54 -4.16
CA ALA A 177 22.19 -7.29 -4.16
C ALA A 177 21.30 -6.06 -3.94
N ILE A 178 19.97 -6.24 -3.95
CA ILE A 178 18.99 -5.19 -3.70
C ILE A 178 18.68 -5.17 -2.22
N ASP A 179 18.90 -4.03 -1.56
CA ASP A 179 18.60 -3.77 -0.15
C ASP A 179 17.71 -2.53 0.00
N VAL A 180 16.42 -2.72 -0.25
CA VAL A 180 15.40 -1.68 -0.11
C VAL A 180 15.36 -1.13 1.32
N LYS A 181 15.68 -1.94 2.33
CA LYS A 181 15.63 -1.54 3.74
C LYS A 181 16.73 -0.53 4.05
N ASP A 182 17.97 -0.84 3.67
CA ASP A 182 19.10 0.06 3.90
C ASP A 182 18.99 1.34 3.05
N TYR A 183 18.45 1.23 1.83
CA TYR A 183 18.06 2.39 1.04
C TYR A 183 17.07 3.28 1.80
N MET A 184 15.94 2.71 2.25
CA MET A 184 14.90 3.47 2.95
C MET A 184 15.36 4.08 4.27
N LYS A 185 16.33 3.44 4.94
CA LYS A 185 16.92 3.94 6.18
C LYS A 185 17.78 5.18 5.96
N SER A 186 18.52 5.23 4.85
CA SER A 186 19.54 6.25 4.58
C SER A 186 19.06 7.38 3.67
N GLN A 187 18.09 7.12 2.79
CA GLN A 187 17.67 8.06 1.76
C GLN A 187 16.47 8.90 2.19
N GLN A 188 16.52 10.20 1.88
CA GLN A 188 15.45 11.16 2.16
C GLN A 188 14.36 11.10 1.09
N ILE A 189 13.11 11.26 1.50
CA ILE A 189 12.00 11.40 0.57
C ILE A 189 12.15 12.74 -0.17
N PRO A 190 12.01 12.79 -1.52
CA PRO A 190 12.11 14.03 -2.27
C PRO A 190 11.24 15.15 -1.69
N GLY A 191 11.87 16.26 -1.32
CA GLY A 191 11.21 17.44 -0.74
C GLY A 191 10.89 17.35 0.76
N GLN A 192 11.33 16.30 1.46
CA GLN A 192 11.15 16.16 2.91
C GLN A 192 12.50 16.00 3.63
N SER A 193 12.52 16.31 4.93
CA SER A 193 13.71 16.11 5.77
C SER A 193 13.85 14.69 6.32
N LEU A 194 12.77 13.91 6.25
CA LEU A 194 12.70 12.55 6.76
C LEU A 194 13.16 11.53 5.71
N THR A 195 13.75 10.44 6.20
CA THR A 195 13.98 9.25 5.37
C THR A 195 12.69 8.47 5.14
N TYR A 196 12.67 7.62 4.11
CA TYR A 196 11.51 6.73 3.85
C TYR A 196 11.14 5.94 5.09
N LEU A 197 12.16 5.37 5.76
CA LEU A 197 11.96 4.60 6.98
C LEU A 197 11.37 5.48 8.08
N GLN A 198 11.93 6.66 8.33
CA GLN A 198 11.44 7.58 9.36
C GLN A 198 9.97 7.97 9.13
N ALA A 199 9.58 8.22 7.88
CA ALA A 199 8.20 8.59 7.56
C ALA A 199 7.21 7.41 7.72
N LEU A 200 7.66 6.18 7.55
CA LEU A 200 6.87 4.96 7.79
C LEU A 200 6.84 4.56 9.27
N THR A 201 7.76 5.06 10.08
CA THR A 201 7.96 4.66 11.49
C THR A 201 7.82 5.79 12.49
N ASP A 202 7.23 6.93 12.09
CA ASP A 202 7.28 8.14 12.89
C ASP A 202 6.79 7.92 14.34
N LYS A 203 7.25 8.75 15.29
CA LYS A 203 7.41 8.57 16.76
C LYS A 203 6.49 7.63 17.58
N GLY A 204 5.32 7.24 17.09
CA GLY A 204 4.45 6.21 17.69
C GLY A 204 4.72 4.77 17.22
N VAL A 205 5.62 4.55 16.28
CA VAL A 205 5.75 3.25 15.58
C VAL A 205 7.15 2.65 15.75
N ASN A 206 7.34 1.86 16.81
CA ASN A 206 8.55 1.04 16.98
C ASN A 206 8.44 -0.27 16.16
N ALA A 207 8.39 -0.19 14.83
CA ALA A 207 8.24 -1.39 13.97
C ALA A 207 9.57 -2.13 13.68
N TYR A 208 10.73 -1.54 13.99
CA TYR A 208 12.03 -2.15 13.75
C TYR A 208 12.73 -2.48 15.06
N SER A 209 12.53 -3.69 15.52
CA SER A 209 13.49 -4.36 16.38
C SER A 209 14.57 -5.03 15.54
N ASN A 210 15.81 -4.98 16.01
CA ASN A 210 16.85 -5.90 15.55
C ASN A 210 16.26 -7.31 15.46
N PRO A 211 16.45 -8.04 14.34
CA PRO A 211 15.92 -9.39 14.22
C PRO A 211 16.34 -10.17 15.46
N ALA A 212 15.38 -10.85 16.10
CA ALA A 212 15.70 -11.76 17.18
C ALA A 212 16.69 -12.78 16.60
N PRO A 213 17.73 -13.20 17.34
CA PRO A 213 18.62 -14.25 16.89
C PRO A 213 17.75 -15.43 16.45
N GLU A 214 17.96 -15.88 15.22
CA GLU A 214 17.18 -16.96 14.60
C GLU A 214 17.11 -18.13 15.58
N SER A 215 15.89 -18.53 15.94
CA SER A 215 15.67 -19.71 16.75
C SER A 215 16.07 -20.94 15.92
N PRO A 216 16.97 -21.79 16.39
CA PRO A 216 17.45 -22.96 15.66
C PRO A 216 16.38 -24.02 15.38
N ASP A 217 15.15 -23.87 15.91
CA ASP A 217 14.08 -24.88 15.82
C ASP A 217 13.00 -24.55 14.75
N ALA A 218 13.20 -23.52 13.92
CA ALA A 218 12.20 -23.10 12.92
C ALA A 218 12.17 -23.96 11.63
N GLU A 219 12.99 -25.00 11.51
CA GLU A 219 13.20 -25.75 10.27
C GLU A 219 12.05 -26.70 9.85
N ASN A 220 11.02 -26.94 10.67
CA ASN A 220 10.02 -27.98 10.40
C ASN A 220 8.57 -27.48 10.19
N LYS A 221 8.36 -26.27 9.66
CA LYS A 221 7.01 -25.81 9.26
C LYS A 221 6.80 -25.99 7.77
N GLY A 222 5.72 -26.70 7.43
CA GLY A 222 5.40 -27.19 6.07
C GLY A 222 5.62 -26.15 4.98
N GLU A 223 6.29 -26.60 3.92
CA GLU A 223 6.53 -25.81 2.71
C GLU A 223 5.19 -25.38 2.11
N ILE A 224 4.89 -24.08 2.20
CA ILE A 224 3.88 -23.48 1.34
C ILE A 224 4.54 -23.36 -0.03
N GLN A 225 4.15 -24.21 -0.99
CA GLN A 225 4.54 -24.04 -2.38
C GLN A 225 3.87 -22.78 -2.93
N VAL A 226 4.58 -21.66 -2.84
CA VAL A 226 4.16 -20.41 -3.46
C VAL A 226 4.42 -20.54 -4.96
N SER A 227 3.37 -20.71 -5.75
CA SER A 227 3.44 -20.61 -7.22
C SER A 227 3.52 -19.13 -7.60
N GLY A 228 4.63 -18.48 -7.22
CA GLY A 228 4.77 -17.03 -7.25
C GLY A 228 5.08 -16.50 -8.63
N THR A 229 4.31 -15.50 -9.07
CA THR A 229 4.69 -14.62 -10.18
C THR A 229 5.88 -13.75 -9.76
N ASN A 230 6.70 -13.22 -10.68
CA ASN A 230 7.84 -12.35 -10.33
C ASN A 230 7.42 -10.92 -9.94
N GLN A 231 6.21 -10.77 -9.39
CA GLN A 231 5.61 -9.48 -9.10
C GLN A 231 5.59 -9.24 -7.59
N LEU A 232 6.01 -8.04 -7.19
CA LEU A 232 5.91 -7.54 -5.83
C LEU A 232 4.71 -6.59 -5.74
N ALA A 233 3.76 -6.89 -4.86
CA ALA A 233 2.63 -6.02 -4.57
C ALA A 233 2.87 -5.26 -3.26
N TYR A 234 2.64 -3.95 -3.27
CA TYR A 234 2.56 -3.15 -2.05
C TYR A 234 1.11 -3.03 -1.63
N VAL A 235 0.83 -3.60 -0.46
CA VAL A 235 -0.53 -3.76 0.05
C VAL A 235 -0.67 -2.95 1.33
N PHE A 236 -1.64 -2.05 1.35
CA PHE A 236 -2.10 -1.40 2.55
C PHE A 236 -3.22 -2.24 3.18
N MET A 237 -3.15 -2.43 4.49
CA MET A 237 -4.11 -3.19 5.28
C MET A 237 -4.48 -2.41 6.52
N GLN A 238 -5.72 -2.54 6.98
CA GLN A 238 -6.13 -2.01 8.27
C GLN A 238 -6.88 -3.09 9.03
N ILE A 239 -6.48 -3.28 10.28
CA ILE A 239 -7.03 -4.24 11.22
C ILE A 239 -7.63 -3.45 12.37
N LYS A 240 -8.92 -3.67 12.60
CA LYS A 240 -9.67 -2.99 13.66
C LYS A 240 -9.94 -3.96 14.80
N SER A 241 -9.94 -3.43 16.01
CA SER A 241 -10.36 -4.16 17.20
C SER A 241 -10.83 -3.19 18.26
N ASP A 242 -11.64 -3.69 19.19
CA ASP A 242 -12.06 -2.92 20.36
C ASP A 242 -10.90 -2.67 21.34
N SER A 243 -9.83 -3.48 21.26
CA SER A 243 -8.56 -3.19 21.93
C SER A 243 -7.36 -3.68 21.09
N VAL A 244 -6.27 -2.91 21.11
CA VAL A 244 -5.01 -3.27 20.41
C VAL A 244 -4.44 -4.61 20.91
N GLY A 245 -4.63 -4.91 22.20
CA GLY A 245 -4.20 -6.17 22.81
C GLY A 245 -4.95 -7.39 22.25
N ASP A 246 -6.24 -7.24 21.98
CA ASP A 246 -7.06 -8.33 21.43
C ASP A 246 -6.73 -8.61 19.96
N VAL A 247 -6.29 -7.60 19.17
CA VAL A 247 -5.80 -7.83 17.79
C VAL A 247 -4.64 -8.82 17.79
N LEU A 248 -3.63 -8.52 18.60
CA LEU A 248 -2.38 -9.27 18.61
C LEU A 248 -2.60 -10.67 19.16
N THR A 249 -3.43 -10.78 20.20
CA THR A 249 -3.79 -12.04 20.84
C THR A 249 -4.63 -12.90 19.89
N ASN A 250 -5.68 -12.35 19.28
CA ASN A 250 -6.52 -13.10 18.35
C ASN A 250 -5.79 -13.50 17.08
N GLN A 251 -4.86 -12.70 16.57
CA GLN A 251 -4.00 -13.13 15.45
C GLN A 251 -3.01 -14.23 15.82
N LEU A 252 -2.48 -14.22 17.05
CA LEU A 252 -1.66 -15.32 17.56
C LEU A 252 -2.47 -16.61 17.74
N TYR A 253 -3.70 -16.50 18.28
CA TYR A 253 -4.56 -17.64 18.59
C TYR A 253 -5.31 -18.20 17.38
N ALA A 254 -5.61 -17.37 16.37
CA ALA A 254 -6.25 -17.80 15.12
C ALA A 254 -5.32 -18.62 14.21
N GLY A 255 -4.10 -18.96 14.67
CA GLY A 255 -3.35 -20.09 14.16
C GLY A 255 -3.05 -20.02 12.67
N GLY A 256 -2.12 -19.13 12.29
CA GLY A 256 -1.31 -19.32 11.09
C GLY A 256 -2.06 -19.25 9.76
N THR A 257 -1.94 -18.11 9.09
CA THR A 257 -1.63 -18.07 7.65
C THR A 257 -1.32 -16.62 7.29
N ILE A 258 -0.01 -16.32 7.27
CA ILE A 258 0.61 -15.27 6.46
C ILE A 258 0.40 -13.79 6.90
N ALA A 259 -0.76 -13.37 7.43
CA ALA A 259 -0.95 -11.97 7.89
C ALA A 259 -0.27 -11.67 9.25
N GLY A 260 -0.36 -12.61 10.20
CA GLY A 260 0.13 -12.40 11.57
C GLY A 260 1.64 -12.48 11.73
N ALA A 261 2.36 -13.07 10.77
CA ALA A 261 3.81 -13.24 10.87
C ALA A 261 4.58 -11.92 10.77
N VAL A 262 4.08 -10.95 9.99
CA VAL A 262 4.75 -9.66 9.76
C VAL A 262 4.57 -8.71 10.95
N LEU A 263 3.47 -8.84 11.70
CA LEU A 263 3.27 -8.12 12.96
C LEU A 263 4.10 -8.65 14.15
N LEU A 264 4.81 -9.77 13.96
CA LEU A 264 5.61 -10.43 14.99
C LEU A 264 7.12 -10.26 14.78
N SER A 265 7.58 -9.25 14.02
CA SER A 265 8.96 -8.79 14.20
C SER A 265 9.10 -8.27 15.64
N PRO A 266 10.22 -8.57 16.34
CA PRO A 266 10.29 -8.60 17.80
C PRO A 266 10.37 -7.21 18.45
N ALA A 267 9.36 -6.37 18.27
CA ALA A 267 9.23 -5.08 18.95
C ALA A 267 9.01 -5.30 20.45
N LYS A 268 10.10 -5.58 21.18
CA LYS A 268 10.15 -5.66 22.65
C LYS A 268 9.56 -4.42 23.32
N ASN A 269 9.48 -3.29 22.61
CA ASN A 269 8.95 -2.04 23.12
C ASN A 269 7.45 -1.80 22.84
N ILE A 270 6.84 -2.45 21.84
CA ILE A 270 5.37 -2.41 21.68
C ILE A 270 4.72 -3.35 22.71
N LEU A 271 5.36 -4.50 22.96
CA LEU A 271 4.96 -5.43 24.04
C LEU A 271 5.31 -4.92 25.45
N ALA A 272 6.23 -3.97 25.62
CA ALA A 272 6.49 -3.36 26.93
C ALA A 272 5.30 -2.54 27.48
N PHE A 273 4.33 -2.18 26.62
CA PHE A 273 3.10 -1.51 27.04
C PHE A 273 2.06 -2.49 27.63
N ILE A 274 2.24 -3.81 27.45
CA ILE A 274 1.34 -4.86 27.91
C ILE A 274 2.17 -5.88 28.70
N GLY A 275 2.28 -5.67 30.03
CA GLY A 275 3.22 -6.35 30.93
C GLY A 275 3.07 -7.87 31.10
N GLY A 276 3.27 -8.66 30.03
CA GLY A 276 3.25 -10.11 30.04
C GLY A 276 4.37 -10.71 29.18
N LYS A 277 5.05 -11.73 29.69
CA LYS A 277 6.08 -12.48 28.97
C LYS A 277 5.40 -13.34 27.88
N PHE A 278 5.50 -12.93 26.61
CA PHE A 278 5.05 -13.75 25.47
C PHE A 278 6.22 -14.21 24.60
N VAL A 279 6.11 -15.46 24.13
CA VAL A 279 7.06 -16.13 23.24
C VAL A 279 6.69 -15.81 21.79
N LEU A 280 7.61 -15.18 21.07
CA LEU A 280 7.47 -14.85 19.65
C LEU A 280 7.66 -16.11 18.80
N ILE A 281 6.58 -16.56 18.15
CA ILE A 281 6.64 -17.64 17.18
C ILE A 281 6.88 -17.00 15.80
N GLY A 282 8.15 -16.80 15.45
CA GLY A 282 8.55 -16.37 14.11
C GLY A 282 8.06 -17.39 13.08
N THR A 283 7.20 -16.96 12.17
CA THR A 283 6.87 -17.73 10.96
C THR A 283 7.51 -17.00 9.80
N ALA A 284 8.78 -17.35 9.54
CA ALA A 284 9.40 -17.02 8.28
C ALA A 284 8.58 -17.72 7.18
N VAL A 285 7.97 -16.95 6.28
CA VAL A 285 7.48 -17.49 5.02
C VAL A 285 8.73 -17.76 4.17
N ILE A 286 9.39 -18.89 4.43
CA ILE A 286 10.53 -19.33 3.63
C ILE A 286 9.94 -19.85 2.32
N ALA A 287 9.91 -18.98 1.30
CA ALA A 287 9.61 -19.38 -0.06
C ALA A 287 10.79 -20.23 -0.59
N ALA A 288 10.77 -21.52 -0.27
CA ALA A 288 11.65 -22.52 -0.89
C ALA A 288 11.16 -22.83 -2.31
N THR A 289 11.23 -21.86 -3.20
CA THR A 289 11.02 -22.09 -4.64
C THR A 289 12.18 -21.51 -5.42
N THR A 290 12.56 -22.22 -6.48
CA THR A 290 13.69 -21.97 -7.36
C THR A 290 13.86 -20.47 -7.65
N ALA A 291 15.06 -19.95 -7.36
CA ALA A 291 15.45 -18.53 -7.37
C ALA A 291 15.00 -17.76 -8.62
N SER A 292 13.76 -17.31 -8.63
CA SER A 292 13.26 -16.32 -9.58
C SER A 292 13.32 -14.95 -8.90
N VAL A 293 13.73 -13.94 -9.65
CA VAL A 293 14.03 -12.57 -9.19
C VAL A 293 12.94 -11.95 -8.30
N GLY A 294 11.67 -12.33 -8.49
CA GLY A 294 10.57 -11.82 -7.68
C GLY A 294 10.61 -12.26 -6.20
N THR A 295 10.99 -13.52 -5.91
CA THR A 295 10.88 -14.08 -4.55
C THR A 295 11.77 -13.35 -3.54
N ILE A 296 12.91 -12.84 -3.98
CA ILE A 296 13.90 -12.18 -3.10
C ILE A 296 13.52 -10.74 -2.79
N ASN A 297 13.04 -9.98 -3.78
CA ASN A 297 12.52 -8.63 -3.53
C ASN A 297 11.30 -8.66 -2.62
N ALA A 298 10.50 -9.73 -2.67
CA ALA A 298 9.44 -9.92 -1.69
C ALA A 298 9.95 -10.29 -0.30
N LEU A 299 11.05 -11.03 -0.16
CA LEU A 299 11.64 -11.29 1.15
C LEU A 299 12.19 -10.01 1.80
N GLU A 300 12.87 -9.15 1.06
CA GLU A 300 13.32 -7.85 1.58
C GLU A 300 12.16 -6.86 1.78
N GLY A 301 11.20 -6.83 0.86
CA GLY A 301 9.97 -6.04 0.97
C GLY A 301 9.06 -6.47 2.14
N GLN A 302 9.13 -7.73 2.58
CA GLN A 302 8.47 -8.22 3.79
C GLN A 302 9.18 -7.78 5.07
N LYS A 303 10.50 -7.55 5.03
CA LYS A 303 11.28 -7.05 6.18
C LYS A 303 11.06 -5.57 6.45
N VAL A 304 10.52 -4.85 5.46
CA VAL A 304 10.20 -3.43 5.57
C VAL A 304 8.68 -3.28 5.54
N ALA A 305 8.11 -3.02 6.71
CA ALA A 305 6.71 -2.66 6.85
C ALA A 305 6.61 -1.26 7.47
N GLY A 306 5.68 -0.46 6.96
CA GLY A 306 5.19 0.72 7.65
C GLY A 306 3.99 0.30 8.47
N ALA A 307 3.89 0.75 9.71
CA ALA A 307 2.74 0.44 10.54
C ALA A 307 2.30 1.68 11.30
N TYR A 308 1.04 1.73 11.71
CA TYR A 308 0.52 2.71 12.64
C TYR A 308 -0.50 2.00 13.51
N CYS A 309 -0.27 1.94 14.82
CA CYS A 309 -1.24 1.41 15.77
C CYS A 309 -1.68 2.53 16.71
N GLY A 310 -2.99 2.74 16.80
CA GLY A 310 -3.55 3.81 17.61
C GLY A 310 -4.99 4.10 17.25
N LYS A 311 -5.46 5.29 17.65
CA LYS A 311 -6.80 5.78 17.34
C LYS A 311 -6.85 6.29 15.91
N PHE A 312 -7.76 5.76 15.12
CA PHE A 312 -8.01 6.26 13.79
C PHE A 312 -8.79 7.56 13.82
N THR A 313 -8.39 8.49 12.96
CA THR A 313 -9.14 9.71 12.67
C THR A 313 -10.34 9.33 11.82
N SER A 314 -11.54 9.59 12.35
CA SER A 314 -12.80 9.34 11.67
C SER A 314 -13.83 10.41 12.07
N SER A 315 -14.91 10.49 11.30
CA SER A 315 -16.07 11.35 11.61
C SER A 315 -16.96 10.79 12.75
N LYS A 316 -16.66 9.60 13.28
CA LYS A 316 -17.46 8.95 14.32
C LYS A 316 -17.24 9.62 15.68
N GLU A 317 -18.27 9.62 16.51
CA GLU A 317 -18.23 10.17 17.88
C GLU A 317 -17.17 9.48 18.77
N LYS A 318 -16.90 8.19 18.50
CA LYS A 318 -15.83 7.42 19.15
C LYS A 318 -14.83 6.94 18.10
N ALA A 319 -13.60 7.43 18.21
CA ALA A 319 -12.48 6.94 17.41
C ALA A 319 -12.22 5.46 17.75
N GLU A 320 -12.18 4.61 16.72
CA GLU A 320 -11.81 3.21 16.86
C GLU A 320 -10.29 3.10 16.94
N GLU A 321 -9.81 2.11 17.71
CA GLU A 321 -8.40 1.76 17.76
C GLU A 321 -8.12 0.60 16.79
N GLY A 322 -6.88 0.54 16.30
CA GLY A 322 -6.46 -0.55 15.44
C GLY A 322 -5.04 -0.34 14.94
N CYS A 323 -4.66 -1.16 13.97
CA CYS A 323 -3.38 -1.06 13.29
C CYS A 323 -3.58 -0.98 11.78
N SER A 324 -2.91 -0.03 11.15
CA SER A 324 -2.75 0.07 9.71
C SER A 324 -1.33 -0.34 9.34
N ILE A 325 -1.16 -1.06 8.24
CA ILE A 325 0.12 -1.62 7.82
C ILE A 325 0.25 -1.44 6.31
N VAL A 326 1.45 -1.11 5.84
CA VAL A 326 1.85 -1.25 4.44
C VAL A 326 3.03 -2.20 4.38
N GLN A 327 2.97 -3.17 3.47
CA GLN A 327 4.04 -4.15 3.27
C GLN A 327 4.18 -4.53 1.81
N GLY A 328 5.39 -4.85 1.38
CA GLY A 328 5.65 -5.52 0.11
C GLY A 328 5.44 -7.03 0.24
N MET A 329 4.78 -7.66 -0.71
CA MET A 329 4.64 -9.11 -0.76
C MET A 329 4.53 -9.65 -2.19
N MET A 330 4.89 -10.92 -2.40
CA MET A 330 4.67 -11.57 -3.69
C MET A 330 3.20 -11.47 -4.07
N TYR A 331 2.93 -10.99 -5.28
CA TYR A 331 1.58 -10.97 -5.81
C TYR A 331 1.16 -12.40 -6.14
N ASP A 332 0.20 -12.87 -5.37
CA ASP A 332 -0.53 -14.09 -5.62
C ASP A 332 -1.99 -13.78 -5.29
N ALA A 333 -2.86 -13.93 -6.29
CA ALA A 333 -4.26 -13.56 -6.15
C ALA A 333 -4.97 -14.39 -5.07
N GLU A 334 -4.59 -15.65 -4.89
CA GLU A 334 -5.14 -16.57 -3.90
C GLU A 334 -4.68 -16.19 -2.50
N ILE A 335 -3.38 -15.92 -2.31
CA ILE A 335 -2.83 -15.44 -1.04
C ILE A 335 -3.47 -14.10 -0.66
N LEU A 336 -3.59 -13.16 -1.60
CA LEU A 336 -4.26 -11.89 -1.36
C LEU A 336 -5.75 -12.06 -1.05
N ASN A 337 -6.45 -13.01 -1.68
CA ASN A 337 -7.86 -13.30 -1.35
C ASN A 337 -8.00 -13.89 0.07
N LYS A 338 -7.02 -14.67 0.53
CA LYS A 338 -7.01 -15.23 1.89
C LYS A 338 -6.68 -14.18 2.94
N LEU A 339 -5.80 -13.24 2.61
CA LEU A 339 -5.37 -12.17 3.53
C LEU A 339 -6.33 -11.00 3.58
N CYS A 340 -7.02 -10.72 2.49
CA CYS A 340 -7.89 -9.57 2.33
C CYS A 340 -9.31 -10.07 2.17
N VAL A 341 -10.02 -10.20 3.30
CA VAL A 341 -11.42 -10.64 3.34
C VAL A 341 -12.27 -9.77 2.41
N THR A 342 -11.98 -8.47 2.44
CA THR A 342 -12.55 -7.49 1.51
C THR A 342 -11.42 -6.83 0.73
N LYS A 343 -11.44 -6.99 -0.59
CA LYS A 343 -10.57 -6.26 -1.51
C LYS A 343 -11.29 -5.00 -1.97
N GLU A 344 -10.64 -3.85 -1.78
CA GLU A 344 -11.16 -2.56 -2.21
C GLU A 344 -10.21 -1.93 -3.24
N GLY A 345 -10.78 -1.21 -4.20
CA GLY A 345 -10.04 -0.61 -5.31
C GLY A 345 -10.08 -1.43 -6.61
N GLU A 346 -9.48 -0.86 -7.65
CA GLU A 346 -9.37 -1.45 -8.98
C GLU A 346 -7.96 -2.04 -9.16
N LEU A 347 -7.89 -3.33 -9.49
CA LEU A 347 -6.62 -4.05 -9.76
C LEU A 347 -6.09 -3.78 -11.18
#